data_AF-A0A2G5HN97-F1
#
_entry.id   AF-A0A2G5HN97-F1
#
_cell.length_a   1.000
_cell.length_b   1.000
_cell.length_c   1.000
_cell.angle_alpha   90.00
_cell.angle_beta   90.00
_cell.angle_gamma   90.00
#
_symmetry.space_group_name_H-M   'P 1'
#
loop_
_entity.id
_entity.type
_entity.pdbx_description
1 polymer ?
#
loop_
_entity_poly.entity_id
_entity_poly.type
_entity_poly.pdbx_seq_one_letter_code
_entity_poly.pdbx_strand_id
1 'polypeptide(L)'
;CVRSGALLADPDGVYDPAEHNDRMLLGLKGTISEAELHLIKQRMWNGRINKARRGELAVPLPVGYLRLADGQVVKDPDEQVQAVVRLVFDLFDELGLINGVLRFLVDHGIQMGIRTREGPEKGRLVWRRPSRIMIQNMLRHAAYAGIYVYGRSRTDPRRRIPGRPCTGRVRKPREDWLVYLPGMLPAYVGTEQHERNLARIETNRSRALSLGALRDGPALLVGLVYCGRCGTRMTVHYQRGAGGKLWPKYECSRVKADYGGVLCQQLSGACLDRYVTALLLTALAPAALEVSLAAAEHAQQRRHEVDRIWRQRLERAAYAVDRARRQYQLAEPENRLVVRELERAWEAALAERQHLGEDYDRFVAARPRVLTAIEREQIRALASDLPAVWQAPTTTDTDRKQLMRHLIEKIRVTVIDDSERVTVQIAWAGGHRTDGETVRPVGRLDQLSYFPQLAARAWELAAAGQTAPAIAKILNAEGFRPPKRRDHFGTQGVRQLLRELGCISPQEQSLRRNASPLGPDEWWPSDLAREIGMPRVTLFGWIKNGWVTAHQQDDRRRSWVIHADRAEVERLRRLHELPRGHGARQPWLYHQRMAIIQNETGAHGDDDEPQL
;
A
#
# COMPACT_ATOMS: atom_id res chain seq x y z
N CYS A 1 3.22 -45.86 39.32
CA CYS A 1 3.15 -46.09 40.77
C CYS A 1 2.27 -47.30 41.09
N VAL A 2 0.94 -47.25 40.90
CA VAL A 2 0.04 -48.40 41.17
C VAL A 2 0.45 -49.68 40.42
N ARG A 3 0.69 -49.59 39.10
CA ARG A 3 1.11 -50.75 38.28
C ARG A 3 2.49 -51.32 38.62
N SER A 4 3.30 -50.59 39.39
CA SER A 4 4.69 -50.93 39.68
C SER A 4 4.94 -51.21 41.17
N GLY A 5 3.89 -51.20 42.02
CA GLY A 5 4.02 -51.36 43.47
C GLY A 5 4.85 -50.27 44.17
N ALA A 6 5.00 -49.11 43.52
CA ALA A 6 5.87 -48.05 44.03
C ALA A 6 5.10 -47.16 45.02
N LEU A 7 5.59 -47.10 46.27
CA LEU A 7 5.12 -46.20 47.32
C LEU A 7 5.58 -44.76 47.03
N LEU A 8 4.77 -43.79 47.44
CA LEU A 8 5.06 -42.36 47.32
C LEU A 8 5.34 -41.78 48.69
N ALA A 9 6.46 -41.08 48.87
CA ALA A 9 6.80 -40.44 50.13
C ALA A 9 6.90 -38.92 49.96
N ASP A 10 6.35 -38.18 50.92
CA ASP A 10 6.58 -36.75 51.12
C ASP A 10 7.12 -36.52 52.55
N PRO A 11 7.43 -35.28 52.97
CA PRO A 11 7.95 -35.01 54.31
C PRO A 11 7.01 -35.41 55.47
N ASP A 12 5.72 -35.60 55.21
CA ASP A 12 4.72 -35.91 56.23
C ASP A 12 4.36 -37.40 56.30
N GLY A 13 4.77 -38.22 55.31
CA GLY A 13 4.48 -39.65 55.32
C GLY A 13 4.80 -40.42 54.05
N VAL A 14 4.59 -41.73 54.12
CA VAL A 14 4.68 -42.68 53.01
C VAL A 14 3.27 -43.18 52.70
N TYR A 15 2.91 -43.19 51.42
CA TYR A 15 1.58 -43.49 50.92
C TYR A 15 1.63 -44.64 49.91
N ASP A 16 0.69 -45.59 50.01
CA ASP A 16 0.46 -46.62 48.99
C ASP A 16 -0.64 -46.19 48.01
N PRO A 17 -0.30 -45.88 46.73
CA PRO A 17 -1.30 -45.50 45.73
C PRO A 17 -2.33 -46.59 45.40
N ALA A 18 -2.09 -47.85 45.81
CA ALA A 18 -3.02 -48.96 45.67
C ALA A 18 -4.12 -48.96 46.75
N GLU A 19 -3.87 -48.35 47.91
CA GLU A 19 -4.87 -48.21 48.98
C GLU A 19 -5.81 -47.03 48.70
N HIS A 20 -7.11 -47.25 48.91
CA HIS A 20 -8.13 -46.26 48.60
C HIS A 20 -7.97 -44.96 49.41
N ASN A 21 -7.71 -45.08 50.72
CA ASN A 21 -7.55 -43.94 51.63
C ASN A 21 -6.34 -43.10 51.28
N ASP A 22 -5.18 -43.74 51.07
CA ASP A 22 -3.94 -43.07 50.68
C ASP A 22 -4.06 -42.39 49.32
N ARG A 23 -4.74 -43.03 48.36
CA ARG A 23 -5.01 -42.41 47.06
C ARG A 23 -5.93 -41.19 47.17
N MET A 24 -6.94 -41.23 48.04
CA MET A 24 -7.83 -40.08 48.30
C MET A 24 -7.06 -38.93 48.97
N LEU A 25 -6.23 -39.23 49.98
CA LEU A 25 -5.38 -38.25 50.66
C LEU A 25 -4.36 -37.62 49.71
N LEU A 26 -3.69 -38.41 48.87
CA LEU A 26 -2.79 -37.90 47.82
C LEU A 26 -3.52 -36.99 46.83
N GLY A 27 -4.76 -37.34 46.46
CA GLY A 27 -5.61 -36.51 45.62
C GLY A 27 -5.93 -35.15 46.27
N LEU A 28 -6.29 -35.14 47.55
CA LEU A 28 -6.56 -33.92 48.32
C LEU A 28 -5.31 -33.06 48.52
N LYS A 29 -4.16 -33.66 48.88
CA LYS A 29 -2.88 -32.95 48.97
C LYS A 29 -2.48 -32.34 47.61
N GLY A 30 -2.74 -33.06 46.52
CA GLY A 30 -2.51 -32.60 45.16
C GLY A 30 -3.33 -31.36 44.81
N THR A 31 -4.63 -31.35 45.10
CA THR A 31 -5.50 -30.19 44.82
C THR A 31 -5.16 -28.98 45.69
N ILE A 32 -4.83 -29.18 46.98
CA ILE A 32 -4.36 -28.12 47.88
C ILE A 32 -3.05 -27.52 47.35
N SER A 33 -2.09 -28.37 46.96
CA SER A 33 -0.80 -27.91 46.40
C SER A 33 -0.99 -27.11 45.11
N GLU A 34 -1.91 -27.51 44.24
CA GLU A 34 -2.23 -26.76 43.02
C GLU A 34 -2.86 -25.39 43.34
N ALA A 35 -3.75 -25.32 44.32
CA ALA A 35 -4.37 -24.09 44.78
C ALA A 35 -3.34 -23.13 45.42
N GLU A 36 -2.46 -23.64 46.29
CA GLU A 36 -1.38 -22.84 46.87
C GLU A 36 -0.41 -22.32 45.80
N LEU A 37 -0.03 -23.17 44.86
CA LEU A 37 0.81 -22.77 43.73
C LEU A 37 0.13 -21.67 42.90
N HIS A 38 -1.19 -21.72 42.72
CA HIS A 38 -1.95 -20.66 42.08
C HIS A 38 -1.85 -19.34 42.86
N LEU A 39 -2.07 -19.36 44.18
CA LEU A 39 -1.98 -18.18 45.03
C LEU A 39 -0.57 -17.57 45.05
N ILE A 40 0.47 -18.39 45.15
CA ILE A 40 1.88 -17.94 45.08
C ILE A 40 2.14 -17.26 43.74
N LYS A 41 1.74 -17.88 42.62
CA LYS A 41 1.89 -17.29 41.28
C LYS A 41 1.15 -15.96 41.17
N GLN A 42 -0.05 -15.86 41.72
CA GLN A 42 -0.85 -14.63 41.72
C GLN A 42 -0.18 -13.52 42.54
N ARG A 43 0.31 -13.83 43.75
CA ARG A 43 1.03 -12.88 44.60
C ARG A 43 2.34 -12.41 43.95
N MET A 44 3.14 -13.32 43.40
CA MET A 44 4.36 -12.97 42.67
C MET A 44 4.06 -12.11 41.44
N TRP A 45 3.01 -12.44 40.69
CA TRP A 45 2.55 -11.65 39.56
C TRP A 45 2.19 -10.22 40.00
N ASN A 46 1.33 -10.08 41.02
CA ASN A 46 0.90 -8.78 41.53
C ASN A 46 2.09 -7.96 42.07
N GLY A 47 2.99 -8.58 42.84
CA GLY A 47 4.21 -7.93 43.31
C GLY A 47 5.09 -7.41 42.17
N ARG A 48 5.24 -8.21 41.10
CA ARG A 48 5.97 -7.79 39.90
C ARG A 48 5.29 -6.62 39.19
N ILE A 49 3.96 -6.64 39.06
CA ILE A 49 3.20 -5.54 38.45
C ILE A 49 3.30 -4.27 39.30
N ASN A 50 3.22 -4.37 40.62
CA ASN A 50 3.35 -3.22 41.52
C ASN A 50 4.75 -2.59 41.44
N LYS A 51 5.83 -3.40 41.42
CA LYS A 51 7.19 -2.89 41.15
C LYS A 51 7.30 -2.23 39.78
N ALA A 52 6.67 -2.82 38.76
CA ALA A 52 6.68 -2.24 37.41
C ALA A 52 5.94 -0.90 37.37
N ARG A 53 4.79 -0.77 38.03
CA ARG A 53 3.99 0.47 38.11
C ARG A 53 4.72 1.63 38.77
N ARG A 54 5.71 1.35 39.62
CA ARG A 54 6.62 2.34 40.20
C ARG A 54 7.90 2.57 39.38
N GLY A 55 8.09 1.84 38.27
CA GLY A 55 9.30 1.91 37.45
C GLY A 55 10.53 1.21 38.05
N GLU A 56 10.39 0.55 39.21
CA GLU A 56 11.48 -0.10 39.96
C GLU A 56 11.84 -1.49 39.41
N LEU A 57 10.94 -2.11 38.65
CA LEU A 57 11.21 -3.44 38.11
C LEU A 57 12.35 -3.37 37.09
N ALA A 58 13.43 -4.12 37.36
CA ALA A 58 14.59 -4.20 36.48
C ALA A 58 14.24 -4.88 35.15
N VAL A 59 13.89 -4.07 34.14
CA VAL A 59 13.68 -4.53 32.77
C VAL A 59 14.99 -4.57 31.97
N PRO A 60 15.13 -5.50 31.01
CA PRO A 60 16.26 -5.49 30.07
C PRO A 60 16.34 -4.18 29.30
N LEU A 61 17.52 -3.55 29.32
CA LEU A 61 17.77 -2.26 28.69
C LEU A 61 18.23 -2.42 27.22
N PRO A 62 17.82 -1.52 26.31
CA PRO A 62 18.35 -1.52 24.94
C PRO A 62 19.80 -1.02 24.91
N VAL A 63 20.42 -1.08 23.72
CA VAL A 63 21.79 -0.56 23.49
C VAL A 63 21.88 0.92 23.91
N GLY A 64 23.03 1.36 24.40
CA GLY A 64 23.25 2.75 24.84
C GLY A 64 22.81 3.06 26.27
N TYR A 65 22.44 2.05 27.06
CA TYR A 65 22.09 2.19 28.46
C TYR A 65 22.83 1.20 29.33
N LEU A 66 23.11 1.63 30.56
CA LEU A 66 23.68 0.81 31.62
C LEU A 66 22.80 0.92 32.87
N ARG A 67 22.69 -0.19 33.61
CA ARG A 67 22.11 -0.18 34.96
C ARG A 67 23.25 -0.24 35.96
N LEU A 68 23.34 0.75 36.83
CA LEU A 68 24.33 0.82 37.91
C LEU A 68 23.98 -0.17 39.04
N ALA A 69 24.92 -0.37 39.97
CA ALA A 69 24.75 -1.31 41.08
C ALA A 69 23.61 -0.90 42.04
N ASP A 70 23.35 0.41 42.16
CA ASP A 70 22.21 0.98 42.90
C ASP A 70 20.85 0.81 42.19
N GLY A 71 20.86 0.27 40.97
CA GLY A 71 19.65 0.04 40.16
C GLY A 71 19.28 1.20 39.23
N GLN A 72 19.95 2.36 39.32
CA GLN A 72 19.71 3.52 38.46
C GLN A 72 20.05 3.20 37.01
N VAL A 73 19.23 3.69 36.08
CA VAL A 73 19.48 3.57 34.65
C VAL A 73 20.13 4.86 34.16
N VAL A 74 21.33 4.72 33.60
CA VAL A 74 22.09 5.82 33.01
C VAL A 74 22.35 5.54 31.52
N LYS A 75 22.69 6.58 30.76
CA LYS A 75 23.27 6.38 29.41
C LYS A 75 24.59 5.65 29.56
N ASP A 76 24.98 4.88 28.54
CA ASP A 76 26.27 4.19 28.56
C ASP A 76 27.39 5.21 28.78
N PRO A 77 28.30 5.01 29.76
CA PRO A 77 29.39 5.95 30.01
C PRO A 77 30.36 6.07 28.82
N ASP A 78 30.40 5.08 27.93
CA ASP A 78 31.20 5.15 26.71
C ASP A 78 30.60 6.17 25.73
N GLU A 79 31.35 7.24 25.45
CA GLU A 79 30.90 8.34 24.60
C GLU A 79 30.65 7.91 23.16
N GLN A 80 31.45 6.97 22.64
CA GLN A 80 31.29 6.46 21.28
C GLN A 80 29.98 5.68 21.14
N VAL A 81 29.59 4.90 22.16
CA VAL A 81 28.28 4.25 22.21
C VAL A 81 27.16 5.29 22.14
N GLN A 82 27.24 6.36 22.94
CA GLN A 82 26.22 7.39 22.92
C GLN A 82 26.17 8.12 21.57
N ALA A 83 27.32 8.43 20.97
CA ALA A 83 27.43 9.09 19.68
C ALA A 83 26.80 8.25 18.56
N VAL A 84 27.10 6.95 18.51
CA VAL A 84 26.51 6.03 17.51
C VAL A 84 24.99 5.91 17.70
N VAL A 85 24.50 5.89 18.94
CA VAL A 85 23.05 5.89 19.19
C VAL A 85 22.39 7.17 18.67
N ARG A 86 22.96 8.35 18.95
CA ARG A 86 22.45 9.63 18.41
C ARG A 86 22.46 9.62 16.88
N LEU A 87 23.59 9.22 16.27
CA LEU A 87 23.75 9.10 14.83
C LEU A 87 22.67 8.22 14.18
N VAL A 88 22.30 7.10 14.79
CA VAL A 88 21.20 6.24 14.27
C VAL A 88 19.88 6.98 14.19
N PHE A 89 19.55 7.80 15.19
CA PHE A 89 18.31 8.58 15.20
C PHE A 89 18.37 9.75 14.24
N ASP A 90 19.51 10.45 14.16
CA ASP A 90 19.72 11.57 13.25
C ASP A 90 19.64 11.12 11.78
N LEU A 91 20.34 10.05 11.42
CA LEU A 91 20.26 9.43 10.08
C LEU A 91 18.85 8.94 9.76
N PHE A 92 18.07 8.50 10.76
CA PHE A 92 16.69 8.07 10.51
C PHE A 92 15.74 9.25 10.31
N ASP A 93 15.99 10.37 11.00
CA ASP A 93 15.23 11.61 10.79
C ASP A 93 15.49 12.18 9.39
N GLU A 94 16.74 12.10 8.93
CA GLU A 94 17.17 12.51 7.58
C GLU A 94 16.69 11.54 6.48
N LEU A 95 17.11 10.26 6.54
CA LEU A 95 16.90 9.29 5.45
C LEU A 95 15.51 8.64 5.49
N GLY A 96 14.87 8.61 6.66
CA GLY A 96 13.54 8.02 6.85
C GLY A 96 13.43 6.51 6.66
N LEU A 97 14.52 5.79 6.35
CA LEU A 97 14.52 4.36 6.02
C LEU A 97 15.52 3.58 6.88
N ILE A 98 15.05 2.49 7.54
CA ILE A 98 15.89 1.60 8.36
C ILE A 98 17.06 1.02 7.55
N ASN A 99 16.82 0.65 6.29
CA ASN A 99 17.90 0.14 5.42
C ASN A 99 18.85 1.25 4.96
N GLY A 100 18.39 2.50 4.85
CA GLY A 100 19.26 3.64 4.54
C GLY A 100 20.27 3.85 5.68
N VAL A 101 19.78 3.89 6.92
CA VAL A 101 20.63 3.96 8.13
C VAL A 101 21.60 2.78 8.18
N LEU A 102 21.13 1.54 7.97
CA LEU A 102 22.00 0.37 7.97
C LEU A 102 23.11 0.47 6.91
N ARG A 103 22.74 0.86 5.69
CA ARG A 103 23.70 0.98 4.57
C ARG A 103 24.75 2.04 4.90
N PHE A 104 24.34 3.21 5.38
CA PHE A 104 25.26 4.25 5.82
C PHE A 104 26.27 3.74 6.85
N LEU A 105 25.81 3.09 7.93
CA LEU A 105 26.70 2.58 8.97
C LEU A 105 27.67 1.52 8.43
N VAL A 106 27.21 0.65 7.53
CA VAL A 106 28.05 -0.41 6.94
C VAL A 106 29.09 0.18 5.99
N ASP A 107 28.69 1.10 5.12
CA ASP A 107 29.56 1.73 4.11
C ASP A 107 30.69 2.54 4.77
N HIS A 108 30.42 3.14 5.94
CA HIS A 108 31.39 3.90 6.73
C HIS A 108 32.11 3.06 7.80
N GLY A 109 31.90 1.74 7.84
CA GLY A 109 32.57 0.85 8.79
C GLY A 109 32.20 1.06 10.27
N ILE A 110 31.07 1.71 10.57
CA ILE A 110 30.65 2.07 11.92
C ILE A 110 30.07 0.84 12.65
N GLN A 111 30.64 0.53 13.81
CA GLN A 111 30.21 -0.59 14.65
C GLN A 111 29.29 -0.14 15.79
N MET A 112 28.44 -1.06 16.26
CA MET A 112 27.56 -0.87 17.41
C MET A 112 28.23 -1.40 18.68
N GLY A 113 28.44 -0.54 19.67
CA GLY A 113 28.92 -0.96 20.99
C GLY A 113 27.78 -1.53 21.81
N ILE A 114 27.89 -2.80 22.20
CA ILE A 114 26.84 -3.55 22.87
C ILE A 114 27.41 -4.19 24.13
N ARG A 115 26.74 -3.99 25.26
CA ARG A 115 27.08 -4.72 26.49
C ARG A 115 26.47 -6.12 26.49
N THR A 116 27.30 -7.14 26.67
CA THR A 116 26.88 -8.54 26.70
C THR A 116 25.87 -8.75 27.83
N ARG A 117 24.72 -9.35 27.51
CA ARG A 117 23.61 -9.51 28.48
C ARG A 117 23.71 -10.78 29.32
N GLU A 118 24.37 -11.79 28.78
CA GLU A 118 24.43 -13.16 29.29
C GLU A 118 25.82 -13.74 29.04
N GLY A 119 26.14 -14.83 29.74
CA GLY A 119 27.45 -15.50 29.66
C GLY A 119 28.51 -14.93 30.60
N PRO A 120 29.73 -15.47 30.56
CA PRO A 120 30.83 -15.11 31.45
C PRO A 120 31.28 -13.64 31.28
N GLU A 121 31.09 -13.06 30.08
CA GLU A 121 31.43 -11.66 29.79
C GLU A 121 30.26 -10.69 30.00
N LYS A 122 29.28 -11.03 30.85
CA LYS A 122 28.12 -10.18 31.11
C LYS A 122 28.56 -8.77 31.56
N GLY A 123 28.05 -7.75 30.87
CA GLY A 123 28.37 -6.34 31.12
C GLY A 123 29.56 -5.80 30.33
N ARG A 124 30.40 -6.66 29.74
CA ARG A 124 31.54 -6.27 28.89
C ARG A 124 31.03 -5.55 27.63
N LEU A 125 31.69 -4.46 27.26
CA LEU A 125 31.39 -3.75 26.01
C LEU A 125 32.05 -4.47 24.83
N VAL A 126 31.26 -4.81 23.82
CA VAL A 126 31.71 -5.50 22.59
C VAL A 126 31.21 -4.76 21.37
N TRP A 127 32.09 -4.51 20.41
CA TRP A 127 31.75 -3.87 19.14
C TRP A 127 31.29 -4.91 18.12
N ARG A 128 30.10 -4.71 17.55
CA ARG A 128 29.51 -5.62 16.56
C ARG A 128 29.03 -4.88 15.35
N ARG A 129 29.04 -5.56 14.20
CA ARG A 129 28.46 -5.03 12.97
C ARG A 129 26.97 -4.73 13.17
N PRO A 130 26.46 -3.56 12.71
CA PRO A 130 25.05 -3.24 12.81
C PRO A 130 24.19 -4.23 12.01
N SER A 131 22.96 -4.47 12.47
CA SER A 131 21.98 -5.29 11.77
C SER A 131 20.65 -4.58 11.64
N ARG A 132 19.88 -4.92 10.59
CA ARG A 132 18.55 -4.34 10.34
C ARG A 132 17.62 -4.50 11.54
N ILE A 133 17.63 -5.68 12.17
CA ILE A 133 16.77 -6.00 13.32
C ILE A 133 17.16 -5.15 14.53
N MET A 134 18.46 -4.92 14.74
CA MET A 134 18.95 -4.06 15.81
C MET A 134 18.45 -2.63 15.65
N ILE A 135 18.69 -2.02 14.48
CA ILE A 135 18.26 -0.65 14.19
C ILE A 135 16.72 -0.53 14.29
N GLN A 136 15.98 -1.49 13.75
CA GLN A 136 14.52 -1.53 13.88
C GLN A 136 14.07 -1.58 15.34
N ASN A 137 14.72 -2.40 16.17
CA ASN A 137 14.41 -2.50 17.59
C ASN A 137 14.76 -1.20 18.31
N MET A 138 15.86 -0.53 17.96
CA MET A 138 16.25 0.76 18.53
C MET A 138 15.18 1.82 18.28
N LEU A 139 14.82 2.04 17.02
CA LEU A 139 13.85 3.07 16.61
C LEU A 139 12.45 2.83 17.21
N ARG A 140 12.08 1.58 17.51
CA ARG A 140 10.79 1.21 18.11
C ARG A 140 10.79 1.20 19.64
N HIS A 141 11.93 1.37 20.30
CA HIS A 141 12.03 1.20 21.74
C HIS A 141 11.75 2.51 22.49
N ALA A 142 10.67 2.55 23.28
CA ALA A 142 10.24 3.75 24.00
C ALA A 142 11.27 4.29 25.02
N ALA A 143 12.19 3.46 25.52
CA ALA A 143 13.24 3.91 26.43
C ALA A 143 14.11 5.05 25.86
N TYR A 144 14.35 5.08 24.54
CA TYR A 144 15.12 6.18 23.92
C TYR A 144 14.41 7.53 24.02
N ALA A 145 13.09 7.53 24.22
CA ALA A 145 12.27 8.72 24.53
C ALA A 145 12.12 8.97 26.04
N GLY A 146 12.90 8.29 26.87
CA GLY A 146 12.83 8.39 28.33
C GLY A 146 11.65 7.67 28.98
N ILE A 147 10.96 6.81 28.23
CA ILE A 147 9.73 6.16 28.71
C ILE A 147 10.04 4.75 29.22
N TYR A 148 9.68 4.49 30.47
CA TYR A 148 9.68 3.15 31.06
C TYR A 148 8.41 2.39 30.67
N VAL A 149 8.56 1.14 30.21
CA VAL A 149 7.45 0.34 29.69
C VAL A 149 7.51 -1.10 30.16
N TYR A 150 6.36 -1.66 30.56
CA TYR A 150 6.24 -3.07 30.92
C TYR A 150 4.96 -3.69 30.34
N GLY A 151 4.99 -5.00 30.06
CA GLY A 151 3.83 -5.72 29.52
C GLY A 151 3.61 -5.60 28.00
N ARG A 152 4.64 -5.20 27.23
CA ARG A 152 4.56 -5.04 25.75
C ARG A 152 4.20 -6.32 24.97
N SER A 153 4.29 -7.48 25.60
CA SER A 153 3.99 -8.76 24.96
C SER A 153 3.42 -9.73 25.97
N ARG A 154 2.41 -10.50 25.55
CA ARG A 154 1.74 -11.53 26.35
C ARG A 154 1.83 -12.86 25.62
N THR A 155 1.97 -13.95 26.37
CA THR A 155 1.82 -15.30 25.81
C THR A 155 0.34 -15.61 25.64
N ASP A 156 -0.07 -15.88 24.41
CA ASP A 156 -1.41 -16.34 24.04
C ASP A 156 -1.42 -17.87 24.03
N PRO A 157 -2.14 -18.53 24.96
CA PRO A 157 -2.22 -19.99 25.02
C PRO A 157 -2.71 -20.63 23.72
N ARG A 158 -3.57 -19.96 22.95
CA ARG A 158 -4.12 -20.47 21.69
C ARG A 158 -3.08 -20.59 20.57
N ARG A 159 -1.98 -19.83 20.69
CA ARG A 159 -0.88 -19.80 19.71
C ARG A 159 0.34 -20.59 20.20
N ARG A 160 0.20 -21.30 21.32
CA ARG A 160 1.27 -22.11 21.88
C ARG A 160 1.28 -23.47 21.19
N ILE A 161 2.44 -23.85 20.69
CA ILE A 161 2.69 -25.16 20.09
C ILE A 161 3.10 -26.12 21.20
N PRO A 162 2.45 -27.30 21.34
CA PRO A 162 2.84 -28.34 22.29
C PRO A 162 4.33 -28.68 22.17
N GLY A 163 5.01 -28.91 23.30
CA GLY A 163 6.45 -29.18 23.33
C GLY A 163 7.37 -27.97 23.09
N ARG A 164 6.83 -26.79 22.74
CA ARG A 164 7.63 -25.56 22.53
C ARG A 164 7.16 -24.41 23.43
N PRO A 165 7.62 -24.34 24.69
CA PRO A 165 7.10 -23.39 25.69
C PRO A 165 7.29 -21.91 25.35
N CYS A 166 8.25 -21.56 24.47
CA CYS A 166 8.52 -20.17 24.06
C CYS A 166 7.62 -19.66 22.92
N THR A 167 6.73 -20.50 22.37
CA THR A 167 5.81 -20.12 21.29
C THR A 167 4.55 -19.42 21.84
N GLY A 168 3.84 -18.68 20.98
CA GLY A 168 2.62 -17.97 21.35
C GLY A 168 2.81 -16.56 21.93
N ARG A 169 4.02 -15.99 21.91
CA ARG A 169 4.24 -14.61 22.37
C ARG A 169 3.71 -13.59 21.36
N VAL A 170 2.74 -12.79 21.76
CA VAL A 170 2.09 -11.77 20.92
C VAL A 170 2.42 -10.38 21.45
N ARG A 171 2.82 -9.47 20.56
CA ARG A 171 2.98 -8.04 20.85
C ARG A 171 1.62 -7.38 21.02
N LYS A 172 1.47 -6.56 22.05
CA LYS A 172 0.24 -5.83 22.34
C LYS A 172 0.30 -4.40 21.80
N PRO A 173 -0.85 -3.82 21.38
CA PRO A 173 -0.94 -2.40 21.06
C PRO A 173 -0.65 -1.57 22.32
N ARG A 174 -0.40 -0.27 22.15
CA ARG A 174 0.08 0.59 23.23
C ARG A 174 -0.93 0.70 24.37
N GLU A 175 -2.22 0.81 24.05
CA GLU A 175 -3.31 0.87 25.02
C GLU A 175 -3.40 -0.36 25.94
N ASP A 176 -2.89 -1.51 25.47
CA ASP A 176 -2.90 -2.77 26.21
C ASP A 176 -1.62 -2.99 27.04
N TRP A 177 -0.70 -2.01 27.09
CA TRP A 177 0.50 -2.15 27.89
C TRP A 177 0.18 -2.01 29.38
N LEU A 178 0.74 -2.88 30.20
CA LEU A 178 0.45 -2.89 31.64
C LEU A 178 1.02 -1.65 32.37
N VAL A 179 2.12 -1.10 31.87
CA VAL A 179 2.77 0.10 32.42
C VAL A 179 3.38 0.93 31.30
N TYR A 180 3.14 2.24 31.37
CA TYR A 180 3.74 3.26 30.52
C TYR A 180 4.02 4.50 31.38
N LEU A 181 5.29 4.79 31.65
CA LEU A 181 5.72 5.89 32.52
C LEU A 181 6.73 6.78 31.78
N PRO A 182 6.30 7.94 31.26
CA PRO A 182 7.20 8.93 30.67
C PRO A 182 8.18 9.52 31.70
N GLY A 183 9.36 9.96 31.24
CA GLY A 183 10.33 10.69 32.07
C GLY A 183 11.13 9.85 33.08
N MET A 184 10.94 8.53 33.13
CA MET A 184 11.61 7.64 34.09
C MET A 184 13.03 7.22 33.68
N LEU A 185 13.38 7.37 32.40
CA LEU A 185 14.69 6.95 31.87
C LEU A 185 15.39 8.15 31.19
N PRO A 186 16.73 8.19 31.16
CA PRO A 186 17.45 9.19 30.39
C PRO A 186 17.09 9.12 28.91
N ALA A 187 16.63 10.22 28.31
CA ALA A 187 16.21 10.23 26.92
C ALA A 187 17.38 10.53 25.95
N TYR A 188 17.42 9.84 24.82
CA TYR A 188 18.25 10.22 23.66
C TYR A 188 17.47 11.11 22.66
N VAL A 189 16.16 10.89 22.55
CA VAL A 189 15.26 11.64 21.65
C VAL A 189 14.04 12.13 22.42
N GLY A 190 13.35 13.16 21.92
CA GLY A 190 12.08 13.60 22.50
C GLY A 190 10.92 12.63 22.22
N THR A 191 9.86 12.71 23.02
CA THR A 191 8.63 11.90 22.82
C THR A 191 8.03 12.13 21.44
N GLU A 192 7.94 13.38 20.99
CA GLU A 192 7.42 13.74 19.66
C GLU A 192 8.25 13.13 18.52
N GLN A 193 9.58 13.17 18.63
CA GLN A 193 10.47 12.54 17.64
C GLN A 193 10.26 11.02 17.61
N HIS A 194 10.08 10.38 18.77
CA HIS A 194 9.79 8.96 18.83
C HIS A 194 8.45 8.59 18.16
N GLU A 195 7.40 9.37 18.40
CA GLU A 195 6.09 9.16 17.76
C GLU A 195 6.15 9.37 16.25
N ARG A 196 6.84 10.43 15.79
CA ARG A 196 7.13 10.65 14.35
C ARG A 196 7.87 9.46 13.74
N ASN A 197 8.87 8.93 14.44
CA ASN A 197 9.62 7.75 13.98
C ASN A 197 8.73 6.51 13.84
N LEU A 198 7.88 6.23 14.82
CA LEU A 198 6.94 5.11 14.77
C LEU A 198 5.95 5.25 13.62
N ALA A 199 5.38 6.45 13.42
CA ALA A 199 4.48 6.74 12.32
C ALA A 199 5.16 6.54 10.96
N ARG A 200 6.39 7.06 10.80
CA ARG A 200 7.19 6.89 9.57
C ARG A 200 7.49 5.42 9.28
N ILE A 201 7.86 4.65 10.29
CA ILE A 201 8.09 3.20 10.13
C ILE A 201 6.80 2.48 9.70
N GLU A 202 5.64 2.87 10.21
CA GLU A 202 4.36 2.28 9.82
C GLU A 202 4.00 2.63 8.36
N THR A 203 4.10 3.91 7.98
CA THR A 203 3.87 4.38 6.61
C THR A 203 4.78 3.70 5.59
N ASN A 204 6.02 3.40 5.98
CA ASN A 204 7.00 2.72 5.13
C ASN A 204 6.73 1.23 4.93
N ARG A 205 5.82 0.61 5.71
CA ARG A 205 5.46 -0.79 5.49
C ARG A 205 4.87 -0.95 4.09
N SER A 206 5.18 -2.06 3.42
CA SER A 206 4.62 -2.39 2.12
C SER A 206 3.29 -3.11 2.30
N ARG A 207 2.25 -2.42 2.76
CA ARG A 207 0.87 -2.94 2.91
C ARG A 207 -0.06 -2.21 1.94
N ALA A 208 -1.18 -2.83 1.60
CA ALA A 208 -2.18 -2.25 0.71
C ALA A 208 -2.70 -0.88 1.17
N LEU A 209 -2.66 -0.61 2.48
CA LEU A 209 -3.13 0.64 3.10
C LEU A 209 -2.03 1.71 3.28
N SER A 210 -0.76 1.35 3.22
CA SER A 210 0.36 2.27 3.46
C SER A 210 1.05 2.67 2.15
N LEU A 211 1.68 3.86 2.14
CA LEU A 211 2.38 4.38 0.96
C LEU A 211 3.61 3.53 0.58
N GLY A 212 4.18 2.80 1.55
CA GLY A 212 5.41 2.03 1.38
C GLY A 212 6.64 2.91 1.30
N ALA A 213 7.82 2.34 1.56
CA ALA A 213 9.09 3.06 1.41
C ALA A 213 9.29 3.59 -0.02
N LEU A 214 9.88 4.78 -0.13
CA LEU A 214 10.40 5.29 -1.40
C LEU A 214 11.56 4.42 -1.87
N ARG A 215 11.58 4.13 -3.17
CA ARG A 215 12.57 3.28 -3.84
C ARG A 215 12.92 3.92 -5.18
N ASP A 216 14.12 3.64 -5.69
CA ASP A 216 14.65 4.22 -6.96
C ASP A 216 14.01 3.71 -8.26
N GLY A 217 12.80 3.14 -8.21
CA GLY A 217 12.10 2.76 -9.44
C GLY A 217 11.57 3.99 -10.20
N PRO A 218 11.36 3.93 -11.52
CA PRO A 218 10.91 5.09 -12.31
C PRO A 218 9.43 5.49 -12.11
N ALA A 219 8.65 4.75 -11.31
CA ALA A 219 7.24 5.10 -11.05
C ALA A 219 7.15 6.19 -9.97
N LEU A 220 6.77 7.41 -10.36
CA LEU A 220 6.73 8.58 -9.49
C LEU A 220 5.53 8.58 -8.53
N LEU A 221 4.41 8.00 -8.94
CA LEU A 221 3.15 8.04 -8.18
C LEU A 221 2.92 6.76 -7.36
N VAL A 222 3.99 5.99 -7.10
CA VAL A 222 3.93 4.76 -6.32
C VAL A 222 3.34 5.01 -4.93
N GLY A 223 2.24 4.31 -4.63
CA GLY A 223 1.51 4.43 -3.36
C GLY A 223 0.43 5.53 -3.35
N LEU A 224 0.41 6.45 -4.32
CA LEU A 224 -0.57 7.55 -4.40
C LEU A 224 -1.78 7.23 -5.28
N VAL A 225 -1.64 6.29 -6.21
CA VAL A 225 -2.67 5.96 -7.21
C VAL A 225 -3.70 4.97 -6.67
N TYR A 226 -4.97 5.30 -6.88
CA TYR A 226 -6.13 4.49 -6.54
C TYR A 226 -7.01 4.28 -7.77
N CYS A 227 -7.58 3.09 -7.85
CA CYS A 227 -8.56 2.71 -8.85
C CYS A 227 -9.85 3.50 -8.61
N GLY A 228 -10.30 4.28 -9.58
CA GLY A 228 -11.59 4.97 -9.51
C GLY A 228 -12.80 4.06 -9.71
N ARG A 229 -12.61 2.82 -10.19
CA ARG A 229 -13.68 1.81 -10.33
C ARG A 229 -14.02 1.11 -9.02
N CYS A 230 -13.01 0.58 -8.31
CA CYS A 230 -13.21 -0.21 -7.09
C CYS A 230 -12.62 0.44 -5.82
N GLY A 231 -12.09 1.67 -5.92
CA GLY A 231 -11.60 2.44 -4.78
C GLY A 231 -10.30 1.94 -4.14
N THR A 232 -9.71 0.86 -4.62
CA THR A 232 -8.51 0.24 -4.04
C THR A 232 -7.23 0.87 -4.57
N ARG A 233 -6.17 0.84 -3.76
CA ARG A 233 -4.85 1.34 -4.16
C ARG A 233 -4.26 0.47 -5.27
N MET A 234 -3.69 1.09 -6.30
CA MET A 234 -3.07 0.41 -7.42
C MET A 234 -1.61 0.06 -7.11
N THR A 235 -1.16 -1.09 -7.60
CA THR A 235 0.24 -1.54 -7.49
C THR A 235 1.03 -1.14 -8.73
N VAL A 236 2.35 -1.05 -8.59
CA VAL A 236 3.26 -0.81 -9.71
C VAL A 236 3.83 -2.14 -10.18
N HIS A 237 3.63 -2.44 -11.46
CA HIS A 237 4.31 -3.52 -12.16
C HIS A 237 5.34 -2.95 -13.13
N TYR A 238 6.57 -3.44 -13.07
CA TYR A 238 7.64 -2.99 -13.97
C TYR A 238 7.83 -3.99 -15.10
N GLN A 239 7.69 -3.52 -16.34
CA GLN A 239 8.09 -4.28 -17.52
C GLN A 239 9.52 -3.92 -17.92
N ARG A 240 10.32 -4.93 -18.22
CA ARG A 240 11.70 -4.73 -18.69
C ARG A 240 11.71 -4.58 -20.20
N GLY A 241 12.17 -3.44 -20.70
CA GLY A 241 12.38 -3.18 -22.12
C GLY A 241 13.78 -3.58 -22.58
N ALA A 242 14.05 -3.36 -23.87
CA ALA A 242 15.39 -3.48 -24.43
C ALA A 242 16.40 -2.62 -23.64
N GLY A 243 17.61 -3.16 -23.41
CA GLY A 243 18.65 -2.49 -22.62
C GLY A 243 18.38 -2.43 -21.11
N GLY A 244 17.44 -3.22 -20.58
CA GLY A 244 17.17 -3.28 -19.13
C GLY A 244 16.32 -2.13 -18.58
N LYS A 245 15.89 -1.19 -19.44
CA LYS A 245 15.05 -0.04 -19.06
C LYS A 245 13.73 -0.51 -18.46
N LEU A 246 13.38 0.02 -17.28
CA LEU A 246 12.15 -0.30 -16.58
C LEU A 246 11.00 0.60 -17.04
N TRP A 247 9.88 -0.01 -17.40
CA TRP A 247 8.65 0.67 -17.79
C TRP A 247 7.57 0.43 -16.75
N PRO A 248 7.18 1.43 -15.96
CA PRO A 248 6.18 1.25 -14.92
C PRO A 248 4.78 1.15 -15.52
N LYS A 249 3.95 0.30 -14.93
CA LYS A 249 2.51 0.19 -15.13
C LYS A 249 1.81 0.26 -13.79
N TYR A 250 0.73 1.04 -13.72
CA TYR A 250 -0.18 1.00 -12.58
C TYR A 250 -1.26 -0.04 -12.88
N GLU A 251 -1.43 -1.00 -11.98
CA GLU A 251 -2.41 -2.07 -12.12
C GLU A 251 -3.30 -2.15 -10.89
N CYS A 252 -4.60 -2.32 -11.13
CA CYS A 252 -5.56 -2.66 -10.10
C CYS A 252 -5.79 -4.16 -10.13
N SER A 253 -5.02 -4.89 -9.33
CA SER A 253 -4.99 -6.34 -9.29
C SER A 253 -5.76 -6.96 -8.12
N ARG A 254 -6.45 -6.16 -7.30
CA ARG A 254 -7.17 -6.64 -6.09
C ARG A 254 -8.12 -7.79 -6.38
N VAL A 255 -9.02 -7.63 -7.35
CA VAL A 255 -10.00 -8.66 -7.72
C VAL A 255 -9.32 -9.95 -8.17
N LYS A 256 -8.26 -9.82 -8.97
CA LYS A 256 -7.44 -10.93 -9.43
C LYS A 256 -6.70 -11.64 -8.29
N ALA A 257 -6.12 -10.88 -7.37
CA ALA A 257 -5.29 -11.42 -6.28
C ALA A 257 -6.12 -12.07 -5.17
N ASP A 258 -7.25 -11.46 -4.80
CA ASP A 258 -8.06 -11.92 -3.67
C ASP A 258 -9.15 -12.93 -4.07
N TYR A 259 -9.69 -12.81 -5.28
CA TYR A 259 -10.86 -13.58 -5.71
C TYR A 259 -10.63 -14.37 -7.00
N GLY A 260 -9.39 -14.43 -7.51
CA GLY A 260 -9.06 -15.17 -8.73
C GLY A 260 -9.70 -14.63 -10.02
N GLY A 261 -10.27 -13.41 -9.99
CA GLY A 261 -10.96 -12.81 -11.12
C GLY A 261 -10.04 -12.16 -12.16
N VAL A 262 -10.63 -11.38 -13.07
CA VAL A 262 -9.88 -10.62 -14.08
C VAL A 262 -9.22 -9.37 -13.49
N LEU A 263 -8.23 -8.82 -14.20
CA LEU A 263 -7.60 -7.56 -13.83
C LEU A 263 -8.63 -6.42 -13.96
N CYS A 264 -8.84 -5.64 -12.90
CA CYS A 264 -9.88 -4.61 -12.88
C CYS A 264 -9.60 -3.47 -13.88
N GLN A 265 -8.37 -2.94 -13.87
CA GLN A 265 -7.86 -2.02 -14.88
C GLN A 265 -6.34 -1.91 -14.76
N GLN A 266 -5.70 -1.42 -15.83
CA GLN A 266 -4.27 -1.10 -15.86
C GLN A 266 -4.02 0.11 -16.75
N LEU A 267 -2.93 0.82 -16.52
CA LEU A 267 -2.46 1.87 -17.41
C LEU A 267 -0.94 2.01 -17.37
N SER A 268 -0.40 2.62 -18.43
CA SER A 268 1.01 2.98 -18.51
C SER A 268 1.35 4.01 -17.42
N GLY A 269 2.37 3.75 -16.61
CA GLY A 269 2.79 4.69 -15.56
C GLY A 269 3.32 6.00 -16.15
N ALA A 270 4.07 5.92 -17.25
CA ALA A 270 4.73 7.09 -17.85
C ALA A 270 3.78 8.19 -18.36
N CYS A 271 2.53 7.88 -18.75
CA CYS A 271 1.59 8.92 -19.18
C CYS A 271 0.98 9.63 -17.97
N LEU A 272 0.59 8.86 -16.94
CA LEU A 272 0.05 9.42 -15.71
C LEU A 272 1.11 10.23 -14.95
N ASP A 273 2.32 9.70 -14.80
CA ASP A 273 3.43 10.37 -14.12
C ASP A 273 3.72 11.72 -14.78
N ARG A 274 3.75 11.78 -16.12
CA ARG A 274 3.98 13.02 -16.87
C ARG A 274 2.84 14.03 -16.67
N TYR A 275 1.60 13.58 -16.78
CA TYR A 275 0.42 14.43 -16.61
C TYR A 275 0.38 15.06 -15.21
N VAL A 276 0.56 14.23 -14.18
CA VAL A 276 0.54 14.71 -12.78
C VAL A 276 1.76 15.58 -12.48
N THR A 277 2.93 15.26 -13.04
CA THR A 277 4.12 16.11 -12.93
C THR A 277 3.89 17.49 -13.52
N ALA A 278 3.27 17.58 -14.71
CA ALA A 278 2.96 18.85 -15.33
C ALA A 278 2.02 19.68 -14.42
N LEU A 279 0.94 19.07 -13.91
CA LEU A 279 0.02 19.74 -12.99
C LEU A 279 0.70 20.20 -11.70
N LEU A 280 1.59 19.39 -11.13
CA LEU A 280 2.35 19.77 -9.94
C LEU A 280 3.27 20.96 -10.19
N LEU A 281 3.99 20.97 -11.31
CA LEU A 281 4.86 22.10 -11.67
C LEU A 281 4.03 23.36 -11.96
N THR A 282 2.85 23.24 -12.57
CA THR A 282 1.93 24.37 -12.75
C THR A 282 1.37 24.88 -11.43
N ALA A 283 0.99 23.99 -10.50
CA ALA A 283 0.47 24.36 -9.19
C ALA A 283 1.53 25.06 -8.31
N LEU A 284 2.80 24.74 -8.52
CA LEU A 284 3.93 25.35 -7.82
C LEU A 284 4.56 26.52 -8.60
N ALA A 285 4.00 26.88 -9.76
CA ALA A 285 4.50 28.02 -10.52
C ALA A 285 4.35 29.31 -9.68
N PRO A 286 5.28 30.28 -9.78
CA PRO A 286 5.29 31.46 -8.92
C PRO A 286 3.96 32.22 -8.86
N ALA A 287 3.26 32.38 -9.99
CA ALA A 287 1.96 33.04 -10.02
C ALA A 287 0.86 32.29 -9.23
N ALA A 288 0.86 30.94 -9.27
CA ALA A 288 -0.07 30.13 -8.49
C ALA A 288 0.31 30.09 -6.99
N LEU A 289 1.61 30.19 -6.70
CA LEU A 289 2.13 30.27 -5.35
C LEU A 289 1.72 31.58 -4.67
N GLU A 290 1.76 32.73 -5.35
CA GLU A 290 1.34 34.02 -4.75
C GLU A 290 -0.14 34.00 -4.33
N VAL A 291 -1.03 33.42 -5.14
CA VAL A 291 -2.45 33.26 -4.76
C VAL A 291 -2.59 32.39 -3.51
N SER A 292 -1.79 31.33 -3.41
CA SER A 292 -1.79 30.42 -2.26
C SER A 292 -1.24 31.09 -0.99
N LEU A 293 -0.18 31.90 -1.12
CA LEU A 293 0.41 32.68 -0.03
C LEU A 293 -0.57 33.76 0.47
N ALA A 294 -1.22 34.49 -0.43
CA ALA A 294 -2.25 35.47 -0.07
C ALA A 294 -3.45 34.80 0.65
N ALA A 295 -3.91 33.65 0.16
CA ALA A 295 -4.97 32.88 0.82
C ALA A 295 -4.55 32.41 2.22
N ALA A 296 -3.28 31.99 2.39
CA ALA A 296 -2.73 31.61 3.69
C ALA A 296 -2.64 32.79 4.66
N GLU A 297 -2.26 33.98 4.18
CA GLU A 297 -2.27 35.22 4.97
C GLU A 297 -3.69 35.59 5.45
N HIS A 298 -4.68 35.55 4.56
CA HIS A 298 -6.08 35.77 4.94
C HIS A 298 -6.62 34.71 5.90
N ALA A 299 -6.21 33.45 5.77
CA ALA A 299 -6.56 32.40 6.73
C ALA A 299 -5.90 32.63 8.10
N GLN A 300 -4.66 33.13 8.11
CA GLN A 300 -3.95 33.49 9.33
C GLN A 300 -4.60 34.69 10.03
N GLN A 301 -4.98 35.74 9.30
CA GLN A 301 -5.71 36.89 9.84
C GLN A 301 -7.03 36.47 10.51
N ARG A 302 -7.85 35.66 9.83
CA ARG A 302 -9.09 35.10 10.41
C ARG A 302 -8.81 34.28 11.67
N ARG A 303 -7.72 33.52 11.72
CA ARG A 303 -7.33 32.76 12.93
C ARG A 303 -6.91 33.68 14.07
N HIS A 304 -6.24 34.80 13.80
CA HIS A 304 -5.90 35.79 14.82
C HIS A 304 -7.16 36.44 15.43
N GLU A 305 -8.17 36.70 14.61
CA GLU A 305 -9.47 37.18 15.10
C GLU A 305 -10.15 36.16 16.02
N VAL A 306 -10.15 34.88 15.63
CA VAL A 306 -10.69 33.79 16.45
C VAL A 306 -9.90 33.60 17.75
N ASP A 307 -8.57 33.69 17.71
CA ASP A 307 -7.71 33.66 18.91
C ASP A 307 -8.06 34.80 19.87
N ARG A 308 -8.29 36.01 19.35
CA ARG A 308 -8.74 37.15 20.16
C ARG A 308 -10.09 36.87 20.84
N ILE A 309 -11.03 36.27 20.13
CA ILE A 309 -12.34 35.88 20.67
C ILE A 309 -12.18 34.83 21.79
N TRP A 310 -11.31 33.82 21.60
CA TRP A 310 -11.01 32.83 22.63
C TRP A 310 -10.45 33.44 23.90
N ARG A 311 -9.47 34.34 23.77
CA ARG A 311 -8.89 35.06 24.93
C ARG A 311 -9.95 35.86 25.69
N GLN A 312 -10.83 36.56 24.97
CA GLN A 312 -11.96 37.28 25.58
C GLN A 312 -12.99 36.36 26.26
N ARG A 313 -13.17 35.12 25.78
CA ARG A 313 -14.03 34.12 26.46
C ARG A 313 -13.39 33.63 27.76
N LEU A 314 -12.10 33.31 27.74
CA LEU A 314 -11.36 32.89 28.93
C LEU A 314 -11.32 33.98 30.00
N GLU A 315 -11.12 35.23 29.58
CA GLU A 315 -11.13 36.39 30.48
C GLU A 315 -12.50 36.58 31.15
N ARG A 316 -13.60 36.49 30.39
CA ARG A 316 -14.96 36.53 30.96
C ARG A 316 -15.23 35.40 31.95
N ALA A 317 -14.78 34.18 31.64
CA ALA A 317 -14.91 33.05 32.55
C ALA A 317 -14.09 33.25 33.84
N ALA A 318 -12.89 33.82 33.75
CA ALA A 318 -12.07 34.17 34.91
C ALA A 318 -12.78 35.22 35.79
N TYR A 319 -13.38 36.25 35.20
CA TYR A 319 -14.17 37.24 35.94
C TYR A 319 -15.40 36.62 36.61
N ALA A 320 -16.09 35.68 35.95
CA ALA A 320 -17.23 34.98 36.54
C ALA A 320 -16.83 34.13 37.75
N VAL A 321 -15.70 33.41 37.66
CA VAL A 321 -15.12 32.65 38.79
C VAL A 321 -14.78 33.58 39.96
N ASP A 322 -14.10 34.70 39.69
CA ASP A 322 -13.73 35.64 40.75
C ASP A 322 -14.96 36.30 41.41
N ARG A 323 -15.98 36.63 40.62
CA ARG A 323 -17.25 37.15 41.14
C ARG A 323 -17.96 36.12 42.02
N ALA A 324 -18.09 34.88 41.57
CA ALA A 324 -18.73 33.80 42.33
C ALA A 324 -17.97 33.52 43.64
N ARG A 325 -16.63 33.51 43.58
CA ARG A 325 -15.76 33.40 44.76
C ARG A 325 -16.01 34.52 45.77
N ARG A 326 -16.05 35.78 45.32
CA ARG A 326 -16.32 36.93 46.20
C ARG A 326 -17.71 36.85 46.85
N GLN A 327 -18.72 36.43 46.10
CA GLN A 327 -20.08 36.24 46.63
C GLN A 327 -20.12 35.15 47.70
N TYR A 328 -19.45 34.03 47.47
CA TYR A 328 -19.32 32.95 48.44
C TYR A 328 -18.59 33.40 49.72
N GLN A 329 -17.48 34.13 49.59
CA GLN A 329 -16.70 34.61 50.75
C GLN A 329 -17.44 35.64 51.63
N LEU A 330 -18.40 36.37 51.06
CA LEU A 330 -19.21 37.36 51.80
C LEU A 330 -20.46 36.75 52.45
N ALA A 331 -20.76 35.46 52.22
CA ALA A 331 -21.94 34.82 52.75
C ALA A 331 -21.71 34.32 54.19
N GLU A 332 -22.62 34.71 55.10
CA GLU A 332 -22.59 34.25 56.49
C GLU A 332 -22.84 32.72 56.58
N PRO A 333 -22.02 31.96 57.35
CA PRO A 333 -22.10 30.50 57.45
C PRO A 333 -23.45 29.96 57.94
N GLU A 334 -24.21 30.78 58.67
CA GLU A 334 -25.52 30.45 59.22
C GLU A 334 -26.59 30.30 58.14
N ASN A 335 -26.42 30.96 56.98
CA ASN A 335 -27.31 30.87 55.82
C ASN A 335 -26.97 29.65 54.94
N ARG A 336 -27.06 28.44 55.52
CA ARG A 336 -26.62 27.18 54.89
C ARG A 336 -27.14 26.95 53.47
N LEU A 337 -28.39 27.31 53.18
CA LEU A 337 -28.98 27.15 51.84
C LEU A 337 -28.33 28.10 50.82
N VAL A 338 -28.05 29.35 51.21
CA VAL A 338 -27.42 30.36 50.36
C VAL A 338 -25.95 30.01 50.10
N VAL A 339 -25.22 29.59 51.14
CA VAL A 339 -23.82 29.15 51.03
C VAL A 339 -23.69 27.97 50.08
N ARG A 340 -24.58 26.96 50.19
CA ARG A 340 -24.58 25.78 49.31
C ARG A 340 -24.86 26.13 47.84
N GLU A 341 -25.74 27.10 47.59
CA GLU A 341 -26.05 27.53 46.23
C GLU A 341 -24.91 28.37 45.63
N LEU A 342 -24.28 29.25 46.42
CA LEU A 342 -23.10 30.01 46.00
C LEU A 342 -21.87 29.13 45.76
N GLU A 343 -21.70 28.08 46.56
CA GLU A 343 -20.67 27.05 46.36
C GLU A 343 -20.86 26.33 45.03
N ARG A 344 -22.08 25.84 44.74
CA ARG A 344 -22.42 25.23 43.44
C ARG A 344 -22.20 26.18 42.27
N ALA A 345 -22.58 27.44 42.42
CA ALA A 345 -22.36 28.46 41.39
C ALA A 345 -20.87 28.71 41.15
N TRP A 346 -20.05 28.66 42.20
CA TRP A 346 -18.60 28.79 42.08
C TRP A 346 -17.96 27.54 41.44
N GLU A 347 -18.36 26.34 41.85
CA GLU A 347 -17.92 25.07 41.23
C GLU A 347 -18.29 25.03 39.73
N ALA A 348 -19.50 25.44 39.37
CA ALA A 348 -19.93 25.51 37.97
C ALA A 348 -19.09 26.51 37.16
N ALA A 349 -18.78 27.69 37.72
CA ALA A 349 -17.92 28.67 37.07
C ALA A 349 -16.48 28.15 36.88
N LEU A 350 -15.95 27.41 37.87
CA LEU A 350 -14.62 26.79 37.79
C LEU A 350 -14.57 25.70 36.70
N ALA A 351 -15.59 24.84 36.63
CA ALA A 351 -15.71 23.81 35.62
C ALA A 351 -15.79 24.40 34.20
N GLU A 352 -16.59 25.46 34.00
CA GLU A 352 -16.70 26.14 32.70
C GLU A 352 -15.38 26.80 32.28
N ARG A 353 -14.65 27.44 33.22
CA ARG A 353 -13.33 28.01 32.93
C ARG A 353 -12.33 26.93 32.51
N GLN A 354 -12.35 25.78 33.19
CA GLN A 354 -11.50 24.65 32.84
C GLN A 354 -11.85 24.10 31.45
N HIS A 355 -13.12 23.88 31.18
CA HIS A 355 -13.59 23.38 29.89
C HIS A 355 -13.19 24.30 28.72
N LEU A 356 -13.39 25.62 28.87
CA LEU A 356 -12.96 26.61 27.88
C LEU A 356 -11.43 26.64 27.71
N GLY A 357 -10.67 26.38 28.78
CA GLY A 357 -9.21 26.27 28.74
C GLY A 357 -8.77 25.07 27.90
N GLU A 358 -9.35 23.89 28.15
CA GLU A 358 -9.06 22.67 27.40
C GLU A 358 -9.41 22.80 25.90
N ASP A 359 -10.52 23.45 25.59
CA ASP A 359 -10.91 23.73 24.20
C ASP A 359 -9.98 24.76 23.52
N TYR A 360 -9.51 25.77 24.27
CA TYR A 360 -8.52 26.71 23.77
C TYR A 360 -7.17 26.02 23.50
N ASP A 361 -6.71 25.18 24.41
CA ASP A 361 -5.49 24.39 24.24
C ASP A 361 -5.58 23.49 23.01
N ARG A 362 -6.75 22.88 22.77
CA ARG A 362 -7.00 22.10 21.55
C ARG A 362 -6.95 22.96 20.28
N PHE A 363 -7.52 24.16 20.32
CA PHE A 363 -7.46 25.12 19.21
C PHE A 363 -6.01 25.56 18.91
N VAL A 364 -5.22 25.84 19.95
CA VAL A 364 -3.80 26.22 19.83
C VAL A 364 -2.96 25.06 19.31
N ALA A 365 -3.20 23.83 19.79
CA ALA A 365 -2.51 22.63 19.32
C ALA A 365 -2.79 22.33 17.83
N ALA A 366 -3.96 22.72 17.31
CA ALA A 366 -4.32 22.59 15.91
C ALA A 366 -3.80 23.72 15.01
N ARG A 367 -2.91 24.60 15.52
CA ARG A 367 -2.39 25.75 14.78
C ARG A 367 -1.28 25.32 13.81
N PRO A 368 -1.41 25.59 12.50
CA PRO A 368 -0.32 25.37 11.56
C PRO A 368 0.85 26.32 11.84
N ARG A 369 2.06 25.89 11.53
CA ARG A 369 3.27 26.72 11.60
C ARG A 369 3.10 27.95 10.72
N VAL A 370 3.35 29.12 11.30
CA VAL A 370 3.39 30.39 10.56
C VAL A 370 4.73 30.48 9.85
N LEU A 371 4.70 30.68 8.53
CA LEU A 371 5.90 30.94 7.74
C LEU A 371 6.36 32.38 7.97
N THR A 372 7.64 32.54 8.32
CA THR A 372 8.30 33.85 8.41
C THR A 372 8.45 34.48 7.02
N ALA A 373 8.69 35.80 6.97
CA ALA A 373 8.92 36.49 5.70
C ALA A 373 10.12 35.92 4.93
N ILE A 374 11.19 35.56 5.65
CA ILE A 374 12.40 34.94 5.07
C ILE A 374 12.07 33.58 4.48
N GLU A 375 11.32 32.74 5.18
CA GLU A 375 10.90 31.43 4.68
C GLU A 375 10.00 31.55 3.45
N ARG A 376 9.08 32.54 3.42
CA ARG A 376 8.24 32.81 2.25
C ARG A 376 9.10 33.17 1.03
N GLU A 377 10.10 34.01 1.22
CA GLU A 377 11.00 34.41 0.14
C GLU A 377 11.86 33.25 -0.36
N GLN A 378 12.35 32.41 0.56
CA GLN A 378 13.06 31.18 0.20
C GLN A 378 12.16 30.23 -0.60
N ILE A 379 10.89 30.07 -0.21
CA ILE A 379 9.93 29.25 -0.95
C ILE A 379 9.70 29.82 -2.36
N ARG A 380 9.60 31.15 -2.53
CA ARG A 380 9.46 31.79 -3.85
C ARG A 380 10.66 31.53 -4.75
N ALA A 381 11.87 31.71 -4.22
CA ALA A 381 13.10 31.46 -4.95
C ALA A 381 13.16 29.98 -5.41
N LEU A 382 12.92 29.05 -4.47
CA LEU A 382 12.91 27.61 -4.77
C LEU A 382 11.82 27.21 -5.77
N ALA A 383 10.63 27.80 -5.68
CA ALA A 383 9.52 27.51 -6.59
C ALA A 383 9.81 27.95 -8.03
N SER A 384 10.53 29.06 -8.19
CA SER A 384 10.94 29.58 -9.51
C SER A 384 11.93 28.65 -10.21
N ASP A 385 12.86 28.07 -9.44
CA ASP A 385 13.88 27.14 -9.97
C ASP A 385 13.40 25.68 -10.03
N LEU A 386 12.25 25.38 -9.44
CA LEU A 386 11.78 24.00 -9.27
C LEU A 386 11.68 23.21 -10.58
N PRO A 387 11.19 23.75 -11.72
CA PRO A 387 11.18 23.01 -12.98
C PRO A 387 12.59 22.58 -13.44
N ALA A 388 13.59 23.44 -13.25
CA ALA A 388 14.98 23.15 -13.60
C ALA A 388 15.58 22.10 -12.66
N VAL A 389 15.37 22.26 -11.34
CA VAL A 389 15.79 21.27 -10.32
C VAL A 389 15.12 19.91 -10.59
N TRP A 390 13.82 19.89 -10.87
CA TRP A 390 13.08 18.66 -11.15
C TRP A 390 13.66 17.86 -12.32
N GLN A 391 14.17 18.55 -13.35
CA GLN A 391 14.77 17.93 -14.54
C GLN A 391 16.28 17.66 -14.38
N ALA A 392 16.90 18.15 -13.30
CA ALA A 392 18.33 17.99 -13.08
C ALA A 392 18.71 16.49 -12.94
N PRO A 393 19.86 16.06 -13.51
CA PRO A 393 20.32 14.69 -13.39
C PRO A 393 20.73 14.32 -11.95
N THR A 394 21.04 15.31 -11.12
CA THR A 394 21.35 15.15 -9.70
C THR A 394 20.10 14.85 -8.85
N THR A 395 18.91 15.21 -9.32
CA THR A 395 17.66 14.91 -8.64
C THR A 395 17.23 13.49 -8.96
N THR A 396 17.16 12.65 -7.93
CA THR A 396 16.81 11.23 -8.07
C THR A 396 15.30 11.04 -8.17
N ASP A 397 14.86 9.88 -8.67
CA ASP A 397 13.43 9.54 -8.65
C ASP A 397 12.88 9.40 -7.23
N THR A 398 13.74 9.10 -6.24
CA THR A 398 13.37 9.10 -4.83
C THR A 398 13.03 10.51 -4.35
N ASP A 399 13.82 11.52 -4.71
CA ASP A 399 13.55 12.93 -4.38
C ASP A 399 12.24 13.42 -5.03
N ARG A 400 12.04 13.11 -6.31
CA ARG A 400 10.82 13.44 -7.05
C ARG A 400 9.57 12.87 -6.38
N LYS A 401 9.63 11.60 -5.97
CA LYS A 401 8.51 10.95 -5.26
C LYS A 401 8.27 11.53 -3.88
N GLN A 402 9.31 11.95 -3.19
CA GLN A 402 9.17 12.58 -1.88
C GLN A 402 8.37 13.87 -2.01
N LEU A 403 8.72 14.72 -2.98
CA LEU A 403 7.96 15.94 -3.27
C LEU A 403 6.50 15.63 -3.64
N MET A 404 6.27 14.65 -4.52
CA MET A 404 4.92 14.21 -4.90
C MET A 404 4.08 13.80 -3.69
N ARG A 405 4.66 13.05 -2.76
CA ARG A 405 3.95 12.58 -1.55
C ARG A 405 3.70 13.66 -0.50
N HIS A 406 4.47 14.75 -0.52
CA HIS A 406 4.22 15.90 0.34
C HIS A 406 3.04 16.75 -0.15
N LEU A 407 2.86 16.83 -1.46
CA LEU A 407 1.87 17.72 -2.08
C LEU A 407 0.57 17.01 -2.47
N ILE A 408 0.61 15.70 -2.68
CA ILE A 408 -0.53 14.93 -3.16
C ILE A 408 -0.93 13.88 -2.13
N GLU A 409 -2.18 13.92 -1.69
CA GLU A 409 -2.75 12.93 -0.77
C GLU A 409 -3.19 11.67 -1.50
N LYS A 410 -3.89 11.85 -2.63
CA LYS A 410 -4.54 10.75 -3.36
C LYS A 410 -4.78 11.10 -4.82
N ILE A 411 -4.53 10.13 -5.70
CA ILE A 411 -4.85 10.24 -7.13
C ILE A 411 -5.82 9.11 -7.48
N ARG A 412 -7.03 9.43 -7.93
CA ARG A 412 -7.98 8.44 -8.47
C ARG A 412 -7.88 8.42 -9.98
N VAL A 413 -7.79 7.23 -10.56
CA VAL A 413 -7.71 7.05 -12.01
C VAL A 413 -8.74 6.06 -12.50
N THR A 414 -9.42 6.41 -13.59
CA THR A 414 -10.40 5.56 -14.25
C THR A 414 -10.14 5.54 -15.74
N VAL A 415 -9.82 4.37 -16.28
CA VAL A 415 -9.81 4.15 -17.73
C VAL A 415 -11.26 4.09 -18.22
N ILE A 416 -11.60 4.90 -19.22
CA ILE A 416 -12.95 4.94 -19.81
C ILE A 416 -13.05 3.85 -20.87
N ASP A 417 -13.99 2.91 -20.74
CA ASP A 417 -14.33 1.89 -21.76
C ASP A 417 -13.16 1.13 -22.41
N ASP A 418 -12.09 0.89 -21.64
CA ASP A 418 -10.81 0.32 -22.13
C ASP A 418 -10.16 1.12 -23.28
N SER A 419 -10.56 2.38 -23.45
CA SER A 419 -10.02 3.29 -24.45
C SER A 419 -8.65 3.88 -24.05
N GLU A 420 -8.13 4.77 -24.88
CA GLU A 420 -6.99 5.63 -24.60
C GLU A 420 -7.29 6.72 -23.57
N ARG A 421 -8.55 7.01 -23.26
CA ARG A 421 -8.94 8.08 -22.34
C ARG A 421 -8.92 7.62 -20.88
N VAL A 422 -8.35 8.47 -20.02
CA VAL A 422 -8.23 8.23 -18.58
C VAL A 422 -8.66 9.48 -17.82
N THR A 423 -9.69 9.35 -16.99
CA THR A 423 -10.07 10.37 -16.01
C THR A 423 -9.12 10.31 -14.82
N VAL A 424 -8.62 11.47 -14.39
CA VAL A 424 -7.70 11.63 -13.28
C VAL A 424 -8.28 12.64 -12.30
N GLN A 425 -8.34 12.27 -11.02
CA GLN A 425 -8.81 13.14 -9.93
C GLN A 425 -7.71 13.20 -8.87
N ILE A 426 -7.16 14.38 -8.62
CA ILE A 426 -6.05 14.61 -7.70
C ILE A 426 -6.60 15.33 -6.47
N ALA A 427 -6.40 14.74 -5.30
CA ALA A 427 -6.60 15.38 -4.02
C ALA A 427 -5.23 15.86 -3.50
N TRP A 428 -5.10 17.17 -3.31
CA TRP A 428 -3.88 17.82 -2.85
C TRP A 428 -3.83 17.90 -1.33
N ALA A 429 -2.62 17.94 -0.80
CA ALA A 429 -2.38 18.25 0.60
C ALA A 429 -2.94 19.67 0.88
N GLY A 430 -3.98 19.75 1.70
CA GLY A 430 -4.72 21.00 1.95
C GLY A 430 -6.16 21.01 1.46
N GLY A 431 -6.66 19.89 0.92
CA GLY A 431 -8.09 19.68 0.64
C GLY A 431 -8.59 20.20 -0.71
N HIS A 432 -7.73 20.85 -1.51
CA HIS A 432 -8.05 21.20 -2.89
C HIS A 432 -8.13 19.95 -3.78
N ARG A 433 -8.97 20.01 -4.81
CA ARG A 433 -9.15 18.93 -5.77
C ARG A 433 -9.07 19.44 -7.19
N THR A 434 -8.34 18.71 -8.02
CA THR A 434 -8.25 18.95 -9.46
C THR A 434 -8.72 17.71 -10.21
N ASP A 435 -9.68 17.88 -11.10
CA ASP A 435 -10.15 16.85 -12.01
C ASP A 435 -9.63 17.15 -13.43
N GLY A 436 -9.36 16.11 -14.20
CA GLY A 436 -9.01 16.26 -15.61
C GLY A 436 -8.89 14.94 -16.34
N GLU A 437 -8.46 15.00 -17.60
CA GLU A 437 -8.34 13.84 -18.48
C GLU A 437 -6.94 13.77 -19.10
N THR A 438 -6.46 12.55 -19.26
CA THR A 438 -5.20 12.27 -19.95
C THR A 438 -5.34 11.09 -20.90
N VAL A 439 -4.42 11.00 -21.86
CA VAL A 439 -4.39 9.95 -22.87
C VAL A 439 -3.28 8.94 -22.53
N ARG A 440 -3.66 7.66 -22.44
CA ARG A 440 -2.73 6.53 -22.31
C ARG A 440 -2.44 5.92 -23.68
N PRO A 441 -1.23 5.39 -23.91
CA PRO A 441 -0.99 4.61 -25.10
C PRO A 441 -1.75 3.28 -25.04
N VAL A 442 -2.50 2.99 -26.12
CA VAL A 442 -3.23 1.73 -26.30
C VAL A 442 -2.52 0.80 -27.27
N GLY A 443 -2.84 -0.49 -27.20
CA GLY A 443 -2.19 -1.53 -28.00
C GLY A 443 -2.88 -1.80 -29.33
N ARG A 444 -4.18 -1.49 -29.42
CA ARG A 444 -5.06 -1.83 -30.53
C ARG A 444 -5.77 -0.59 -31.07
N LEU A 445 -6.22 -0.65 -32.32
CA LEU A 445 -6.94 0.43 -32.98
C LEU A 445 -8.37 0.59 -32.43
N ASP A 446 -9.05 -0.50 -32.10
CA ASP A 446 -10.40 -0.53 -31.50
C ASP A 446 -10.48 0.14 -30.12
N GLN A 447 -9.34 0.33 -29.44
CA GLN A 447 -9.22 1.04 -28.17
C GLN A 447 -9.09 2.56 -28.36
N LEU A 448 -9.10 3.09 -29.58
CA LEU A 448 -9.14 4.53 -29.80
C LEU A 448 -10.60 5.01 -29.73
N SER A 449 -10.87 6.00 -28.89
CA SER A 449 -12.21 6.59 -28.72
C SER A 449 -12.75 7.17 -30.02
N TYR A 450 -11.86 7.60 -30.90
CA TYR A 450 -12.15 8.11 -32.24
C TYR A 450 -11.99 7.07 -33.36
N PHE A 451 -11.86 5.78 -33.02
CA PHE A 451 -11.69 4.73 -34.02
C PHE A 451 -12.78 4.72 -35.10
N PRO A 452 -14.08 4.90 -34.80
CA PRO A 452 -15.11 4.96 -35.84
C PRO A 452 -14.88 6.08 -36.86
N GLN A 453 -14.45 7.26 -36.41
CA GLN A 453 -14.16 8.39 -37.30
C GLN A 453 -12.88 8.13 -38.12
N LEU A 454 -11.84 7.60 -37.49
CA LEU A 454 -10.61 7.19 -38.17
C LEU A 454 -10.91 6.14 -39.25
N ALA A 455 -11.76 5.15 -38.94
CA ALA A 455 -12.15 4.09 -39.85
C ALA A 455 -12.91 4.64 -41.07
N ALA A 456 -13.95 5.46 -40.84
CA ALA A 456 -14.71 6.10 -41.90
C ALA A 456 -13.81 6.95 -42.80
N ARG A 457 -12.95 7.78 -42.20
CA ARG A 457 -12.06 8.67 -42.94
C ARG A 457 -11.01 7.91 -43.75
N ALA A 458 -10.43 6.85 -43.17
CA ALA A 458 -9.49 5.99 -43.89
C ALA A 458 -10.18 5.28 -45.08
N TRP A 459 -11.45 4.91 -44.93
CA TRP A 459 -12.25 4.30 -45.99
C TRP A 459 -12.55 5.29 -47.12
N GLU A 460 -12.97 6.52 -46.81
CA GLU A 460 -13.18 7.60 -47.79
C GLU A 460 -11.92 7.85 -48.62
N LEU A 461 -10.76 7.99 -47.96
CA LEU A 461 -9.51 8.25 -48.66
C LEU A 461 -9.06 7.07 -49.52
N ALA A 462 -9.29 5.83 -49.05
CA ALA A 462 -9.03 4.64 -49.83
C ALA A 462 -9.96 4.51 -51.04
N ALA A 463 -11.25 4.84 -50.88
CA ALA A 463 -12.24 4.86 -51.96
C ALA A 463 -11.92 5.95 -53.01
N ALA A 464 -11.36 7.07 -52.57
CA ALA A 464 -10.86 8.14 -53.45
C ALA A 464 -9.54 7.78 -54.17
N GLY A 465 -9.04 6.53 -54.04
CA GLY A 465 -7.84 6.05 -54.73
C GLY A 465 -6.51 6.59 -54.18
N GLN A 466 -6.52 7.19 -52.99
CA GLN A 466 -5.30 7.73 -52.39
C GLN A 466 -4.32 6.62 -52.02
N THR A 467 -3.02 6.89 -52.19
CA THR A 467 -1.97 5.93 -51.82
C THR A 467 -1.74 5.93 -50.31
N ALA A 468 -1.27 4.82 -49.74
CA ALA A 468 -1.02 4.71 -48.29
C ALA A 468 -0.11 5.83 -47.71
N PRO A 469 0.95 6.32 -48.40
CA PRO A 469 1.69 7.50 -47.95
C PRO A 469 0.86 8.79 -47.94
N ALA A 470 0.01 9.01 -48.95
CA ALA A 470 -0.87 10.18 -49.01
C ALA A 470 -1.92 10.14 -47.89
N ILE A 471 -2.54 8.98 -47.67
CA ILE A 471 -3.48 8.75 -46.56
C ILE A 471 -2.79 9.02 -45.21
N ALA A 472 -1.56 8.55 -45.02
CA ALA A 472 -0.80 8.82 -43.79
C ALA A 472 -0.61 10.32 -43.56
N LYS A 473 -0.25 11.09 -44.60
CA LYS A 473 -0.08 12.55 -44.51
C LYS A 473 -1.39 13.23 -44.13
N ILE A 474 -2.50 12.85 -44.77
CA ILE A 474 -3.83 13.43 -44.51
C ILE A 474 -4.29 13.12 -43.09
N LEU A 475 -4.27 11.85 -42.67
CA LEU A 475 -4.68 11.45 -41.32
C LEU A 475 -3.85 12.15 -40.23
N ASN A 476 -2.53 12.30 -40.44
CA ASN A 476 -1.67 13.01 -39.49
C ASN A 476 -1.98 14.51 -39.41
N ALA A 477 -2.27 15.13 -40.55
CA ALA A 477 -2.65 16.55 -40.65
C ALA A 477 -4.02 16.82 -40.02
N GLU A 478 -4.96 15.87 -40.15
CA GLU A 478 -6.27 15.90 -39.51
C GLU A 478 -6.23 15.57 -38.01
N GLY A 479 -5.04 15.28 -37.46
CA GLY A 479 -4.84 15.09 -36.02
C GLY A 479 -5.01 13.65 -35.52
N PHE A 480 -5.29 12.68 -36.40
CA PHE A 480 -5.37 11.27 -36.01
C PHE A 480 -3.98 10.74 -35.59
N ARG A 481 -3.98 9.81 -34.61
CA ARG A 481 -2.76 9.21 -34.08
C ARG A 481 -2.88 7.68 -34.03
N PRO A 482 -1.81 6.93 -34.33
CA PRO A 482 -1.83 5.47 -34.24
C PRO A 482 -1.73 4.97 -32.80
N PRO A 483 -2.13 3.71 -32.53
CA PRO A 483 -1.86 3.06 -31.26
C PRO A 483 -0.35 2.81 -31.07
N LYS A 484 0.05 2.42 -29.86
CA LYS A 484 1.43 2.03 -29.47
C LYS A 484 2.49 3.14 -29.44
N ARG A 485 2.21 4.26 -28.76
CA ARG A 485 3.21 5.31 -28.42
C ARG A 485 3.93 5.89 -29.65
N ARG A 486 3.24 6.01 -30.78
CA ARG A 486 3.75 6.62 -32.00
C ARG A 486 2.99 7.92 -32.26
N ASP A 487 3.72 8.96 -32.63
CA ASP A 487 3.14 10.29 -32.80
C ASP A 487 2.52 10.51 -34.19
N HIS A 488 2.75 9.59 -35.14
CA HIS A 488 2.22 9.71 -36.49
C HIS A 488 2.02 8.34 -37.16
N PHE A 489 1.01 8.26 -38.02
CA PHE A 489 0.84 7.14 -38.94
C PHE A 489 1.97 7.16 -39.96
N GLY A 490 2.70 6.06 -40.05
CA GLY A 490 3.60 5.78 -41.17
C GLY A 490 2.88 4.96 -42.26
N THR A 491 3.49 4.84 -43.44
CA THR A 491 2.93 4.08 -44.57
C THR A 491 2.55 2.64 -44.20
N GLN A 492 3.40 1.94 -43.44
CA GLN A 492 3.11 0.58 -42.97
C GLN A 492 1.94 0.55 -41.97
N GLY A 493 1.82 1.57 -41.11
CA GLY A 493 0.71 1.68 -40.16
C GLY A 493 -0.62 1.89 -40.87
N VAL A 494 -0.65 2.70 -41.93
CA VAL A 494 -1.84 2.88 -42.78
C VAL A 494 -2.17 1.63 -43.56
N ARG A 495 -1.18 0.93 -44.13
CA ARG A 495 -1.41 -0.37 -44.78
C ARG A 495 -2.04 -1.39 -43.83
N GLN A 496 -1.58 -1.42 -42.58
CA GLN A 496 -2.16 -2.26 -41.54
C GLN A 496 -3.59 -1.82 -41.21
N LEU A 497 -3.83 -0.53 -41.00
CA LEU A 497 -5.17 0.04 -40.76
C LEU A 497 -6.14 -0.34 -41.89
N LEU A 498 -5.77 -0.08 -43.13
CA LEU A 498 -6.59 -0.42 -44.31
C LEU A 498 -6.86 -1.93 -44.41
N ARG A 499 -5.86 -2.76 -44.08
CA ARG A 499 -6.03 -4.21 -44.04
C ARG A 499 -7.00 -4.64 -42.94
N GLU A 500 -6.94 -4.03 -41.76
CA GLU A 500 -7.85 -4.31 -40.64
C GLU A 500 -9.28 -3.82 -40.94
N LEU A 501 -9.44 -2.72 -41.67
CA LEU A 501 -10.72 -2.22 -42.18
C LEU A 501 -11.25 -3.01 -43.39
N GLY A 502 -10.48 -3.97 -43.90
CA GLY A 502 -10.85 -4.74 -45.09
C GLY A 502 -10.86 -3.94 -46.39
N CYS A 503 -10.23 -2.76 -46.43
CA CYS A 503 -10.06 -1.96 -47.64
C CYS A 503 -9.15 -2.73 -48.62
N ILE A 504 -9.70 -3.10 -49.78
CA ILE A 504 -8.99 -3.80 -50.83
C ILE A 504 -8.00 -2.83 -51.46
N SER A 505 -6.73 -3.21 -51.57
CA SER A 505 -5.72 -2.33 -52.18
C SER A 505 -6.07 -2.04 -53.66
N PRO A 506 -5.69 -0.88 -54.23
CA PRO A 506 -5.88 -0.60 -55.66
C PRO A 506 -5.26 -1.68 -56.57
N GLN A 507 -4.19 -2.34 -56.09
CA GLN A 507 -3.56 -3.48 -56.76
C GLN A 507 -4.44 -4.74 -56.72
N GLU A 508 -5.08 -5.05 -55.60
CA GLU A 508 -6.07 -6.13 -55.49
C GLU A 508 -7.37 -5.81 -56.26
N GLN A 509 -7.80 -4.55 -56.34
CA GLN A 509 -8.92 -4.13 -57.19
C GLN A 509 -8.60 -4.26 -58.69
N SER A 510 -7.35 -3.98 -59.08
CA SER A 510 -6.85 -4.21 -60.45
C SER A 510 -6.75 -5.71 -60.77
N LEU A 511 -6.31 -6.53 -59.82
CA LEU A 511 -6.26 -7.99 -59.96
C LEU A 511 -7.67 -8.58 -60.12
N ARG A 512 -8.63 -8.12 -59.30
CA ARG A 512 -10.04 -8.54 -59.37
C ARG A 512 -10.72 -8.14 -60.68
N ARG A 513 -10.34 -7.00 -61.29
CA ARG A 513 -10.86 -6.57 -62.60
C ARG A 513 -10.40 -7.45 -63.76
N ASN A 514 -9.27 -8.14 -63.61
CA ASN A 514 -8.66 -8.98 -64.64
C ASN A 514 -8.76 -10.50 -64.33
N ALA A 515 -9.45 -10.88 -63.25
CA ALA A 515 -9.62 -12.28 -62.85
C ALA A 515 -10.93 -12.86 -63.41
N SER A 516 -10.93 -14.13 -63.79
CA SER A 516 -12.16 -14.85 -64.18
C SER A 516 -13.17 -14.80 -63.03
N PRO A 517 -14.48 -14.68 -63.32
CA PRO A 517 -15.51 -14.68 -62.29
C PRO A 517 -15.44 -15.99 -61.48
N LEU A 518 -15.46 -15.88 -60.15
CA LEU A 518 -15.50 -17.02 -59.24
C LEU A 518 -16.84 -17.77 -59.34
N GLY A 519 -16.84 -19.08 -59.12
CA GLY A 519 -18.05 -19.88 -58.99
C GLY A 519 -18.89 -19.54 -57.74
N PRO A 520 -20.12 -20.08 -57.63
CA PRO A 520 -21.06 -19.73 -56.55
C PRO A 520 -20.59 -20.08 -55.14
N ASP A 521 -19.69 -21.06 -54.99
CA ASP A 521 -19.12 -21.50 -53.71
C ASP A 521 -17.60 -21.21 -53.62
N GLU A 522 -17.10 -20.32 -54.47
CA GLU A 522 -15.69 -19.94 -54.51
C GLU A 522 -15.46 -18.54 -53.94
N TRP A 523 -14.48 -18.44 -53.05
CA TRP A 523 -14.18 -17.22 -52.33
C TRP A 523 -12.72 -16.83 -52.47
N TRP A 524 -12.48 -15.53 -52.66
CA TRP A 524 -11.17 -14.98 -52.37
C TRP A 524 -10.86 -15.09 -50.88
N PRO A 525 -9.63 -15.46 -50.47
CA PRO A 525 -9.25 -15.57 -49.05
C PRO A 525 -9.52 -14.29 -48.24
N SER A 526 -9.45 -13.12 -48.86
CA SER A 526 -9.79 -11.84 -48.21
C SER A 526 -11.28 -11.68 -47.95
N ASP A 527 -12.13 -12.17 -48.83
CA ASP A 527 -13.59 -12.01 -48.74
C ASP A 527 -14.18 -13.06 -47.80
N LEU A 528 -13.71 -14.31 -47.88
CA LEU A 528 -14.08 -15.35 -46.92
C LEU A 528 -13.63 -14.99 -45.49
N ALA A 529 -12.41 -14.47 -45.32
CA ALA A 529 -11.92 -14.01 -44.02
C ALA A 529 -12.81 -12.91 -43.42
N ARG A 530 -13.34 -12.00 -44.26
CA ARG A 530 -14.26 -10.94 -43.83
C ARG A 530 -15.61 -11.54 -43.44
N GLU A 531 -16.15 -12.46 -44.23
CA GLU A 531 -17.43 -13.13 -43.97
C GLU A 531 -17.42 -13.90 -42.64
N ILE A 532 -16.35 -14.65 -42.36
CA ILE A 532 -16.23 -15.43 -41.11
C ILE A 532 -15.69 -14.60 -39.93
N GLY A 533 -15.37 -13.32 -40.12
CA GLY A 533 -14.89 -12.41 -39.08
C GLY A 533 -13.48 -12.71 -38.55
N MET A 534 -12.59 -13.33 -39.35
CA MET A 534 -11.26 -13.79 -38.91
C MET A 534 -10.09 -13.05 -39.60
N PRO A 535 -8.89 -12.96 -38.99
CA PRO A 535 -7.71 -12.41 -39.67
C PRO A 535 -7.26 -13.27 -40.86
N ARG A 536 -7.02 -12.65 -42.03
CA ARG A 536 -6.51 -13.31 -43.27
C ARG A 536 -5.26 -14.18 -43.04
N VAL A 537 -4.39 -13.80 -42.11
CA VAL A 537 -3.18 -14.58 -41.76
C VAL A 537 -3.54 -15.93 -41.13
N THR A 538 -4.58 -15.97 -40.29
CA THR A 538 -5.08 -17.20 -39.68
C THR A 538 -5.68 -18.11 -40.74
N LEU A 539 -6.48 -17.55 -41.67
CA LEU A 539 -7.05 -18.31 -42.79
C LEU A 539 -5.98 -18.88 -43.73
N PHE A 540 -4.90 -18.14 -44.01
CA PHE A 540 -3.75 -18.70 -44.73
C PHE A 540 -3.05 -19.82 -43.96
N GLY A 541 -3.01 -19.75 -42.63
CA GLY A 541 -2.58 -20.87 -41.80
C GLY A 541 -3.46 -22.10 -41.98
N TRP A 542 -4.78 -21.91 -42.09
CA TRP A 542 -5.73 -23.00 -42.34
C TRP A 542 -5.57 -23.62 -43.74
N ILE A 543 -5.31 -22.82 -44.77
CA ILE A 543 -4.96 -23.32 -46.11
C ILE A 543 -3.70 -24.18 -46.05
N LYS A 544 -2.63 -23.70 -45.39
CA LYS A 544 -1.37 -24.45 -45.25
C LYS A 544 -1.52 -25.76 -44.47
N ASN A 545 -2.42 -25.77 -43.48
CA ASN A 545 -2.69 -26.94 -42.66
C ASN A 545 -3.75 -27.88 -43.27
N GLY A 546 -4.28 -27.56 -44.47
CA GLY A 546 -5.30 -28.37 -45.14
C GLY A 546 -6.67 -28.36 -44.45
N TRP A 547 -6.95 -27.37 -43.61
CA TRP A 547 -8.24 -27.27 -42.88
C TRP A 547 -9.37 -26.69 -43.74
N VAL A 548 -9.02 -26.17 -44.91
CA VAL A 548 -9.89 -25.51 -45.88
C VAL A 548 -9.44 -25.94 -47.27
N THR A 549 -10.39 -26.29 -48.14
CA THR A 549 -10.10 -26.66 -49.53
C THR A 549 -9.80 -25.41 -50.34
N ALA A 550 -8.56 -25.29 -50.83
CA ALA A 550 -8.14 -24.16 -51.63
C ALA A 550 -7.27 -24.60 -52.81
N HIS A 551 -7.39 -23.92 -53.95
CA HIS A 551 -6.58 -24.14 -55.14
C HIS A 551 -5.90 -22.84 -55.58
N GLN A 552 -4.81 -22.95 -56.34
CA GLN A 552 -4.15 -21.80 -56.95
C GLN A 552 -4.65 -21.64 -58.39
N GLN A 553 -5.06 -20.42 -58.76
CA GLN A 553 -5.33 -20.09 -60.15
C GLN A 553 -4.04 -19.93 -60.94
N ASP A 554 -4.10 -20.26 -62.23
CA ASP A 554 -2.98 -20.14 -63.16
C ASP A 554 -2.86 -18.69 -63.69
N ASP A 555 -2.85 -17.73 -62.76
CA ASP A 555 -2.56 -16.34 -63.04
C ASP A 555 -1.06 -16.06 -62.83
N ARG A 556 -0.57 -14.90 -63.32
CA ARG A 556 0.86 -14.49 -63.20
C ARG A 556 1.41 -14.49 -61.76
N ARG A 557 0.57 -14.62 -60.71
CA ARG A 557 0.97 -14.53 -59.30
C ARG A 557 0.52 -15.73 -58.43
N ARG A 558 -0.09 -16.77 -59.01
CA ARG A 558 -0.66 -17.95 -58.35
C ARG A 558 -1.63 -17.60 -57.21
N SER A 559 -2.65 -16.80 -57.52
CA SER A 559 -3.66 -16.39 -56.55
C SER A 559 -4.43 -17.59 -55.97
N TRP A 560 -4.67 -17.60 -54.65
CA TRP A 560 -5.43 -18.65 -53.98
C TRP A 560 -6.94 -18.38 -54.04
N VAL A 561 -7.72 -19.40 -54.34
CA VAL A 561 -9.18 -19.44 -54.29
C VAL A 561 -9.60 -20.54 -53.33
N ILE A 562 -10.57 -20.24 -52.46
CA ILE A 562 -11.09 -21.18 -51.46
C ILE A 562 -12.46 -21.65 -51.92
N HIS A 563 -12.70 -22.96 -51.89
CA HIS A 563 -14.02 -23.52 -52.08
C HIS A 563 -14.71 -23.65 -50.71
N ALA A 564 -15.76 -22.88 -50.47
CA ALA A 564 -16.54 -22.91 -49.25
C ALA A 564 -18.01 -22.66 -49.57
N ASP A 565 -18.81 -23.73 -49.51
CA ASP A 565 -20.27 -23.64 -49.54
C ASP A 565 -20.81 -23.02 -48.24
N ARG A 566 -22.12 -22.77 -48.18
CA ARG A 566 -22.74 -22.16 -46.99
C ARG A 566 -22.49 -22.95 -45.69
N ALA A 567 -22.48 -24.27 -45.75
CA ALA A 567 -22.26 -25.13 -44.59
C ALA A 567 -20.79 -25.05 -44.12
N GLU A 568 -19.85 -24.98 -45.07
CA GLU A 568 -18.43 -24.83 -44.81
C GLU A 568 -18.11 -23.44 -44.24
N VAL A 569 -18.73 -22.37 -44.75
CA VAL A 569 -18.61 -21.02 -44.18
C VAL A 569 -19.06 -21.01 -42.71
N GLU A 570 -20.20 -21.65 -42.39
CA GLU A 570 -20.68 -21.76 -41.01
C GLU A 570 -19.76 -22.63 -40.13
N ARG A 571 -19.20 -23.73 -40.66
CA ARG A 571 -18.21 -24.57 -39.96
C ARG A 571 -16.96 -23.75 -39.61
N LEU A 572 -16.45 -22.97 -40.56
CA LEU A 572 -15.27 -22.13 -40.38
C LEU A 572 -15.52 -20.98 -39.40
N ARG A 573 -16.71 -20.38 -39.41
CA ARG A 573 -17.13 -19.37 -38.43
C ARG A 573 -17.17 -19.95 -37.01
N ARG A 574 -17.81 -21.12 -36.81
CA ARG A 574 -17.81 -21.81 -35.51
C ARG A 574 -16.41 -22.20 -35.05
N LEU A 575 -15.55 -22.66 -35.96
CA LEU A 575 -14.17 -23.00 -35.65
C LEU A 575 -13.36 -21.76 -35.19
N HIS A 576 -13.66 -20.59 -35.74
CA HIS A 576 -13.02 -19.34 -35.34
C HIS A 576 -13.46 -18.86 -33.94
N GLU A 577 -14.74 -19.04 -33.61
CA GLU A 577 -15.33 -18.63 -32.32
C GLU A 577 -14.84 -19.48 -31.14
N LEU A 578 -14.21 -20.63 -31.39
CA LEU A 578 -13.64 -21.47 -30.33
C LEU A 578 -12.45 -20.78 -29.63
N PRO A 579 -12.39 -20.80 -28.28
CA PRO A 579 -11.28 -20.20 -27.53
C PRO A 579 -9.91 -20.74 -27.95
N ARG A 580 -8.88 -19.88 -27.99
CA ARG A 580 -7.49 -20.32 -28.21
C ARG A 580 -7.12 -21.43 -27.22
N GLY A 581 -6.75 -22.61 -27.74
CA GLY A 581 -6.42 -23.79 -26.94
C GLY A 581 -7.58 -24.78 -26.71
N HIS A 582 -8.75 -24.58 -27.32
CA HIS A 582 -9.89 -25.50 -27.21
C HIS A 582 -9.54 -26.95 -27.60
N GLY A 583 -8.82 -27.14 -28.71
CA GLY A 583 -8.35 -28.47 -29.14
C GLY A 583 -7.36 -29.12 -28.17
N ALA A 584 -6.46 -28.34 -27.57
CA ALA A 584 -5.51 -28.83 -26.56
C ALA A 584 -6.18 -29.08 -25.19
N ARG A 585 -7.31 -28.42 -24.91
CA ARG A 585 -8.13 -28.62 -23.70
C ARG A 585 -9.12 -29.77 -23.80
N GLN A 586 -9.47 -30.23 -25.00
CA GLN A 586 -10.45 -31.30 -25.18
C GLN A 586 -10.05 -32.64 -24.51
N PRO A 587 -8.79 -33.11 -24.60
CA PRO A 587 -8.37 -34.30 -23.87
C PRO A 587 -8.57 -34.14 -22.36
N TRP A 588 -8.28 -32.96 -21.83
CA TRP A 588 -8.42 -32.64 -20.40
C TRP A 588 -9.89 -32.57 -19.95
N LEU A 589 -10.77 -31.97 -20.76
CA LEU A 589 -12.22 -31.91 -20.50
C LEU A 589 -12.90 -33.27 -20.66
N TYR A 590 -12.41 -34.12 -21.58
CA TYR A 590 -12.85 -35.50 -21.74
C TYR A 590 -12.48 -36.34 -20.51
N HIS A 591 -11.24 -36.24 -20.02
CA HIS A 591 -10.83 -36.87 -18.75
C HIS A 591 -11.63 -36.36 -17.55
N GLN A 592 -11.93 -35.06 -17.49
CA GLN A 592 -12.73 -34.49 -16.41
C GLN A 592 -14.20 -34.96 -16.46
N ARG A 593 -14.80 -35.11 -17.65
CA ARG A 593 -16.14 -35.70 -17.81
C ARG A 593 -16.16 -37.20 -17.48
N MET A 594 -15.14 -37.95 -17.86
CA MET A 594 -15.04 -39.38 -17.50
C MET A 594 -14.86 -39.59 -16.00
N ALA A 595 -14.10 -38.72 -15.32
CA ALA A 595 -13.96 -38.73 -13.86
C ALA A 595 -15.26 -38.35 -13.11
N ILE A 596 -16.08 -37.46 -13.68
CA ILE A 596 -17.39 -37.10 -13.10
C ILE A 596 -18.41 -38.24 -13.29
N ILE A 597 -18.42 -38.90 -14.46
CA ILE A 597 -19.32 -40.03 -14.75
C ILE A 597 -18.97 -41.28 -13.90
N GLN A 598 -17.68 -41.50 -13.58
CA GLN A 598 -17.26 -42.57 -12.67
C GLN A 598 -17.71 -42.33 -11.21
N ASN A 599 -17.86 -41.08 -10.77
CA ASN A 599 -18.34 -40.77 -9.42
C ASN A 599 -19.87 -40.88 -9.28
N GLU A 600 -20.63 -40.79 -10.37
CA GLU A 600 -22.10 -40.98 -10.35
C GLU A 600 -22.50 -42.47 -10.40
N THR A 601 -21.57 -43.37 -10.76
CA THR A 601 -21.81 -44.82 -10.85
C THR A 601 -21.17 -45.62 -9.71
N GLY A 602 -20.64 -44.95 -8.68
CA GLY A 602 -19.89 -45.57 -7.59
C GLY A 602 -20.37 -45.13 -6.21
N ALA A 603 -21.66 -45.30 -5.89
CA ALA A 603 -22.16 -45.33 -4.52
C ALA A 603 -23.57 -45.94 -4.49
N HIS A 604 -23.66 -47.27 -4.46
CA HIS A 604 -24.62 -48.06 -3.69
C HIS A 604 -24.40 -49.55 -4.01
N GLY A 605 -23.97 -50.30 -2.99
CA GLY A 605 -23.68 -51.72 -3.08
C GLY A 605 -23.16 -52.23 -1.74
N ASP A 606 -24.10 -52.32 -0.80
CA ASP A 606 -24.22 -53.20 0.36
C ASP A 606 -23.09 -53.32 1.41
N ASP A 607 -23.47 -52.87 2.62
CA ASP A 607 -23.09 -53.46 3.89
C ASP A 607 -23.52 -54.93 3.93
N ASP A 608 -22.57 -55.85 4.11
CA ASP A 608 -22.76 -57.11 4.82
C ASP A 608 -21.40 -57.52 5.42
N GLU A 609 -21.25 -57.29 6.73
CA GLU A 609 -20.43 -58.13 7.61
C GLU A 609 -21.13 -59.50 7.79
N PRO A 610 -20.49 -60.62 8.24
CA PRO A 610 -19.21 -60.72 8.97
C PRO A 610 -18.34 -61.97 8.61
N GLN A 611 -17.27 -62.16 9.41
CA GLN A 611 -16.56 -63.40 9.77
C GLN A 611 -15.14 -63.62 9.20
N LEU A 612 -14.14 -63.20 9.99
CA LEU A 612 -13.07 -63.98 10.67
C LEU A 612 -11.83 -63.13 10.94
#